data_AF-A0A1Z4NMA2-F1
#
_entry.id   AF-A0A1Z4NMA2-F1
#
_cell.length_a   1.000
_cell.length_b   1.000
_cell.length_c   1.000
_cell.angle_alpha   90.00
_cell.angle_beta   90.00
_cell.angle_gamma   90.00
#
_symmetry.space_group_name_H-M   'P 1'
#
loop_
_entity.id
_entity.type
_entity.pdbx_description
1 polymer ?
#
loop_
_entity_poly.entity_id
_entity_poly.type
_entity_poly.pdbx_seq_one_letter_code
_entity_poly.pdbx_strand_id
1 'polypeptide(L)'
;MYQNQPQKFSFLLQNQWQLKLIPMLTGCAWVIIPMQMGLANTLNSQESLTTSGNSMVSAKPLTGDKLQIVQIPPGRDIPPPQDVTPGQPGIPELETPRPIIPLPSPGELLNPQTPPPPSQIDESAVPSRIFVKQFVVEGSTIYKPEKFAEILEKYTNRELSFVELLEARSQITKLYVDNGYVTTGAIIPPQEIKDGIVKIQVIEGELEAIKVSGVSRLNPNYIRSRLQYSIRKPVNVPQVLEALRTLQLDPLIENLSAELGAGVRPGTNVLEVRIQEADSFRTEIVLDNGRSPSVGTFRRRVQISEGNLLGWGDGLSVGYTNTDGSNAFDASYSLPINPRNGTINFSYSVTANNVIEAPFNDLDIVSNSRTYELTYRQPLYQRPSGEFTIGFTASRRESETSLLDTPFPLSPGADDQGRVRVSALRFFQEWSQRDTTQVFAARSQFSIGVGAFDATINDNAPDSRFYLWRGQAQWVRLLAPDTLLLIRGDAQIADRPLLSSEQFGLGGLGSVRGYRQDFLLTDNGAIFTTEVRLPVWKQRQNLLHIIPFIDIGTAWNKSGNEARLDNNTLASIGLGLQLNLGERFNARLDYGIPLISVDSRKNSWQENGIYFTISTTPF
;
A
#
# COMPACT_ATOMS: atom_id res chain seq x y z
N MET A 1 26.73 -5.51 -47.06
CA MET A 1 25.62 -4.60 -46.70
C MET A 1 24.85 -5.25 -45.56
N TYR A 2 25.00 -4.71 -44.35
CA TYR A 2 24.28 -5.17 -43.17
C TYR A 2 22.98 -4.39 -43.05
N GLN A 3 21.85 -5.01 -43.39
CA GLN A 3 20.56 -4.59 -42.86
C GLN A 3 20.41 -5.24 -41.49
N ASN A 4 20.56 -4.43 -40.44
CA ASN A 4 20.15 -4.77 -39.09
C ASN A 4 18.64 -5.05 -39.10
N GLN A 5 18.24 -6.30 -38.93
CA GLN A 5 16.89 -6.60 -38.45
C GLN A 5 16.91 -6.65 -36.92
N PRO A 6 16.03 -5.89 -36.24
CA PRO A 6 15.97 -5.86 -34.79
C PRO A 6 15.41 -7.18 -34.25
N GLN A 7 16.16 -7.83 -33.36
CA GLN A 7 15.59 -8.88 -32.51
C GLN A 7 14.58 -8.22 -31.55
N LYS A 8 13.33 -8.67 -31.63
CA LYS A 8 12.23 -8.19 -30.78
C LYS A 8 12.10 -9.08 -29.56
N PHE A 9 12.25 -8.50 -28.37
CA PHE A 9 11.94 -9.16 -27.10
C PHE A 9 10.64 -8.58 -26.54
N SER A 10 9.53 -9.26 -26.80
CA SER A 10 8.22 -8.89 -26.28
C SER A 10 8.04 -9.48 -24.88
N PHE A 11 7.87 -8.62 -23.88
CA PHE A 11 7.44 -9.04 -22.54
C PHE A 11 5.93 -8.83 -22.43
N LEU A 12 5.18 -9.85 -22.86
CA LEU A 12 3.77 -9.98 -22.51
C LEU A 12 3.68 -10.51 -21.08
N LEU A 13 3.65 -9.59 -20.11
CA LEU A 13 3.15 -9.87 -18.77
C LEU A 13 1.62 -9.85 -18.82
N GLN A 14 1.05 -10.88 -19.46
CA GLN A 14 -0.37 -11.20 -19.34
C GLN A 14 -0.54 -12.13 -18.13
N ASN A 15 -1.68 -12.02 -17.45
CA ASN A 15 -2.15 -12.86 -16.33
C ASN A 15 -2.18 -14.36 -16.67
N GLN A 16 -1.01 -14.99 -16.83
CA GLN A 16 -0.82 -16.44 -17.01
C GLN A 16 -0.26 -17.11 -15.76
N TRP A 17 0.00 -16.33 -14.70
CA TRP A 17 -0.05 -16.84 -13.34
C TRP A 17 -1.48 -16.66 -12.82
N GLN A 18 -2.36 -17.58 -13.21
CA GLN A 18 -3.45 -18.03 -12.35
C GLN A 18 -2.82 -18.71 -11.12
N LEU A 19 -2.18 -17.92 -10.27
CA LEU A 19 -2.11 -18.23 -8.86
C LEU A 19 -3.56 -18.14 -8.37
N LYS A 20 -4.25 -19.28 -8.43
CA LYS A 20 -5.60 -19.53 -7.85
C LYS A 20 -5.67 -19.31 -6.33
N LEU A 21 -4.60 -18.80 -5.73
CA LEU A 21 -4.57 -18.07 -4.47
C LEU A 21 -3.99 -16.70 -4.82
N ILE A 22 -4.77 -15.65 -5.00
CA ILE A 22 -4.87 -14.54 -4.04
C ILE A 22 -5.87 -13.52 -4.62
N PRO A 23 -7.13 -13.56 -4.13
CA PRO A 23 -7.83 -12.35 -3.67
C PRO A 23 -7.64 -12.17 -2.15
N MET A 24 -7.07 -13.18 -1.48
CA MET A 24 -7.08 -13.30 -0.01
C MET A 24 -5.96 -12.53 0.69
N LEU A 25 -4.84 -12.28 0.00
CA LEU A 25 -3.77 -11.39 0.48
C LEU A 25 -3.85 -9.98 -0.12
N THR A 26 -4.58 -9.74 -1.22
CA THR A 26 -4.84 -8.39 -1.74
C THR A 26 -5.86 -7.65 -0.88
N GLY A 27 -6.86 -8.35 -0.30
CA GLY A 27 -7.67 -7.82 0.79
C GLY A 27 -6.87 -7.49 2.07
N CYS A 28 -5.66 -8.02 2.22
CA CYS A 28 -4.72 -7.64 3.29
C CYS A 28 -3.72 -6.55 2.85
N ALA A 29 -3.50 -6.37 1.54
CA ALA A 29 -2.61 -5.33 1.00
C ALA A 29 -3.22 -3.92 1.12
N TRP A 30 -4.55 -3.82 1.25
CA TRP A 30 -5.24 -2.58 1.65
C TRP A 30 -5.30 -2.37 3.16
N VAL A 31 -4.77 -3.30 3.97
CA VAL A 31 -4.37 -3.01 5.36
C VAL A 31 -2.95 -2.44 5.36
N ILE A 32 -2.72 -1.42 4.51
CA ILE A 32 -1.84 -0.32 4.92
C ILE A 32 -2.62 0.31 6.05
N ILE A 33 -2.11 0.18 7.28
CA ILE A 33 -2.59 0.80 8.51
C ILE A 33 -3.69 1.84 8.23
N PRO A 34 -5.00 1.49 8.30
CA PRO A 34 -5.95 2.52 8.64
C PRO A 34 -5.54 2.87 10.06
N MET A 35 -4.83 3.99 10.22
CA MET A 35 -4.59 4.57 11.53
C MET A 35 -5.98 4.86 12.08
N GLN A 36 -6.51 3.96 12.90
CA GLN A 36 -7.44 4.39 13.94
C GLN A 36 -6.60 5.29 14.84
N MET A 37 -6.58 6.58 14.50
CA MET A 37 -6.43 7.60 15.52
C MET A 37 -7.56 7.35 16.50
N GLY A 38 -7.24 6.65 17.59
CA GLY A 38 -8.07 6.62 18.77
C GLY A 38 -8.16 8.03 19.30
N LEU A 39 -9.11 8.81 18.78
CA LEU A 39 -9.58 10.02 19.43
C LEU A 39 -10.44 9.56 20.61
N ALA A 40 -9.79 9.16 21.70
CA ALA A 40 -10.41 8.89 22.99
C ALA A 40 -10.32 10.18 23.83
N ASN A 41 -11.44 10.89 23.95
CA ASN A 41 -11.64 11.89 25.00
C ASN A 41 -12.88 11.43 25.78
N THR A 42 -12.69 10.92 27.00
CA THR A 42 -13.76 10.56 27.94
C THR A 42 -13.39 11.07 29.32
N LEU A 43 -14.41 11.52 30.06
CA LEU A 43 -14.28 12.36 31.24
C LEU A 43 -14.94 11.68 32.43
N ASN A 44 -14.25 11.70 33.57
CA ASN A 44 -14.66 11.04 34.80
C ASN A 44 -15.18 12.07 35.81
N SER A 45 -16.26 11.75 36.52
CA SER A 45 -17.07 12.70 37.31
C SER A 45 -16.98 12.48 38.81
N GLN A 46 -16.88 13.56 39.60
CA GLN A 46 -17.39 13.65 40.97
C GLN A 46 -18.01 15.05 41.29
N GLU A 47 -19.21 15.00 41.86
CA GLU A 47 -19.94 15.93 42.76
C GLU A 47 -20.44 17.34 42.35
N SER A 48 -21.77 17.40 42.14
CA SER A 48 -22.83 18.18 42.84
C SER A 48 -23.09 19.71 42.65
N LEU A 49 -24.38 20.01 42.33
CA LEU A 49 -25.22 21.22 42.63
C LEU A 49 -24.87 22.52 41.85
N THR A 50 -25.76 23.37 41.29
CA THR A 50 -27.21 23.67 41.40
C THR A 50 -27.66 24.64 40.29
N THR A 51 -28.79 24.31 39.63
CA THR A 51 -29.91 25.14 39.08
C THR A 51 -29.77 26.50 38.36
N SER A 52 -30.55 26.60 37.25
CA SER A 52 -31.28 27.75 36.64
C SER A 52 -30.67 28.31 35.34
N GLY A 53 -31.39 28.69 34.28
CA GLY A 53 -32.79 28.58 33.88
C GLY A 53 -32.98 29.13 32.45
N ASN A 54 -33.95 28.57 31.71
CA ASN A 54 -34.65 29.01 30.49
C ASN A 54 -34.06 30.11 29.58
N SER A 55 -34.02 29.86 28.25
CA SER A 55 -35.09 30.30 27.30
C SER A 55 -34.70 30.14 25.81
N MET A 56 -35.64 29.59 25.05
CA MET A 56 -35.70 29.43 23.58
C MET A 56 -35.87 30.74 22.81
N VAL A 57 -35.42 30.79 21.52
CA VAL A 57 -36.10 31.37 20.33
C VAL A 57 -35.42 30.77 19.06
N SER A 58 -36.01 29.85 18.29
CA SER A 58 -36.97 29.96 17.15
C SER A 58 -36.52 30.77 15.92
N ALA A 59 -36.34 30.09 14.78
CA ALA A 59 -36.34 30.72 13.44
C ALA A 59 -37.04 29.83 12.40
N LYS A 60 -37.92 30.47 11.61
CA LYS A 60 -38.83 29.92 10.59
C LYS A 60 -38.14 29.63 9.23
N PRO A 61 -38.74 28.80 8.36
CA PRO A 61 -38.17 28.36 7.09
C PRO A 61 -38.53 29.26 5.89
N LEU A 62 -37.72 29.20 4.83
CA LEU A 62 -37.95 29.83 3.53
C LEU A 62 -38.33 28.78 2.47
N THR A 63 -39.51 28.98 1.90
CA THR A 63 -40.01 28.67 0.54
C THR A 63 -38.89 28.80 -0.53
N GLY A 64 -38.78 28.01 -1.61
CA GLY A 64 -39.72 27.21 -2.37
C GLY A 64 -39.69 27.70 -3.83
N ASP A 65 -38.93 27.03 -4.72
CA ASP A 65 -38.90 27.34 -6.15
C ASP A 65 -39.10 26.09 -7.01
N LYS A 66 -39.96 26.23 -8.02
CA LYS A 66 -40.52 25.18 -8.87
C LYS A 66 -39.57 24.81 -10.02
N LEU A 67 -39.34 23.52 -10.24
CA LEU A 67 -38.70 23.00 -11.47
C LEU A 67 -39.77 22.65 -12.52
N GLN A 68 -39.60 23.18 -13.73
CA GLN A 68 -40.42 22.89 -14.91
C GLN A 68 -40.10 21.50 -15.48
N ILE A 69 -41.15 20.74 -15.77
CA ILE A 69 -41.10 19.45 -16.48
C ILE A 69 -41.27 19.74 -17.98
N VAL A 70 -40.33 19.26 -18.81
CA VAL A 70 -40.43 19.32 -20.28
C VAL A 70 -41.35 18.22 -20.78
N GLN A 71 -42.38 18.60 -21.54
CA GLN A 71 -43.39 17.73 -22.15
C GLN A 71 -42.96 17.36 -23.58
N ILE A 72 -42.98 16.06 -23.92
CA ILE A 72 -42.71 15.54 -25.27
C ILE A 72 -44.07 15.26 -25.97
N PRO A 73 -44.26 15.56 -27.27
CA PRO A 73 -45.55 15.41 -27.95
C PRO A 73 -45.88 13.94 -28.28
N PRO A 74 -47.17 13.55 -28.38
CA PRO A 74 -47.58 12.19 -28.64
C PRO A 74 -47.71 11.90 -30.15
N GLY A 75 -47.34 10.69 -30.57
CA GLY A 75 -47.78 10.11 -31.84
C GLY A 75 -46.68 9.47 -32.68
N ARG A 76 -46.32 8.21 -32.39
CA ARG A 76 -45.96 7.20 -33.39
C ARG A 76 -46.27 5.82 -32.83
N ASP A 77 -47.18 5.12 -33.52
CA ASP A 77 -47.60 3.76 -33.23
C ASP A 77 -46.41 2.79 -33.34
N ILE A 78 -46.15 2.04 -32.28
CA ILE A 78 -45.20 0.92 -32.25
C ILE A 78 -46.04 -0.36 -32.42
N PRO A 79 -45.82 -1.16 -33.48
CA PRO A 79 -46.53 -2.43 -33.64
C PRO A 79 -46.06 -3.48 -32.63
N PRO A 80 -46.92 -4.44 -32.25
CA PRO A 80 -46.56 -5.49 -31.30
C PRO A 80 -45.49 -6.42 -31.91
N PRO A 81 -44.52 -6.90 -31.13
CA PRO A 81 -43.53 -7.85 -31.62
C PRO A 81 -44.22 -9.18 -31.94
N GLN A 82 -44.29 -9.51 -33.23
CA GLN A 82 -44.58 -10.87 -33.69
C GLN A 82 -43.26 -11.62 -33.87
N ASP A 83 -43.22 -12.82 -33.31
CA ASP A 83 -42.15 -13.80 -33.49
C ASP A 83 -41.97 -14.16 -34.97
N VAL A 84 -40.74 -13.97 -35.46
CA VAL A 84 -40.28 -14.55 -36.72
C VAL A 84 -39.02 -15.35 -36.40
N THR A 85 -39.14 -16.68 -36.40
CA THR A 85 -38.02 -17.62 -36.50
C THR A 85 -37.77 -17.97 -37.97
N PRO A 86 -36.57 -17.70 -38.51
CA PRO A 86 -36.09 -18.39 -39.70
C PRO A 86 -34.73 -19.08 -39.48
N GLY A 87 -34.73 -20.41 -39.65
CA GLY A 87 -33.66 -21.27 -40.22
C GLY A 87 -32.32 -21.35 -39.48
N GLN A 88 -31.96 -22.55 -39.02
CA GLN A 88 -30.65 -22.88 -38.44
C GLN A 88 -29.64 -23.25 -39.55
N PRO A 89 -28.51 -22.53 -39.70
CA PRO A 89 -27.33 -23.01 -40.42
C PRO A 89 -26.16 -23.15 -39.45
N GLY A 90 -25.65 -24.38 -39.30
CA GLY A 90 -24.30 -24.70 -38.83
C GLY A 90 -23.88 -24.13 -37.48
N ILE A 91 -23.75 -25.00 -36.48
CA ILE A 91 -22.82 -24.77 -35.36
C ILE A 91 -21.52 -24.22 -35.98
N PRO A 92 -21.04 -23.02 -35.62
CA PRO A 92 -19.64 -22.71 -35.88
C PRO A 92 -18.91 -23.81 -35.16
N GLU A 93 -18.28 -24.70 -35.93
CA GLU A 93 -17.28 -25.62 -35.43
C GLU A 93 -16.49 -24.82 -34.40
N LEU A 94 -16.60 -25.22 -33.13
CA LEU A 94 -15.72 -24.71 -32.10
C LEU A 94 -14.36 -24.85 -32.74
N GLU A 95 -13.71 -23.74 -33.10
CA GLU A 95 -12.28 -23.77 -33.33
C GLU A 95 -11.79 -24.45 -32.06
N THR A 96 -11.38 -25.71 -32.20
CA THR A 96 -10.76 -26.47 -31.13
C THR A 96 -9.82 -25.49 -30.48
N PRO A 97 -9.92 -25.25 -29.16
CA PRO A 97 -9.09 -24.26 -28.50
C PRO A 97 -7.70 -24.52 -29.04
N ARG A 98 -7.17 -23.55 -29.81
CA ARG A 98 -5.85 -23.71 -30.41
C ARG A 98 -5.00 -24.22 -29.26
N PRO A 99 -4.33 -25.37 -29.43
CA PRO A 99 -3.67 -26.04 -28.31
C PRO A 99 -2.93 -24.95 -27.57
N ILE A 100 -3.23 -24.81 -26.27
CA ILE A 100 -2.54 -23.88 -25.38
C ILE A 100 -1.08 -24.06 -25.77
N ILE A 101 -0.51 -23.06 -26.43
CA ILE A 101 0.89 -23.13 -26.81
C ILE A 101 1.56 -23.22 -25.44
N PRO A 102 2.21 -24.35 -25.10
CA PRO A 102 2.90 -24.46 -23.84
C PRO A 102 3.78 -23.22 -23.75
N LEU A 103 3.80 -22.56 -22.58
CA LEU A 103 4.82 -21.56 -22.31
C LEU A 103 6.14 -22.12 -22.84
N PRO A 104 6.82 -21.42 -23.78
CA PRO A 104 8.05 -21.93 -24.33
C PRO A 104 8.96 -22.21 -23.14
N SER A 105 9.48 -23.42 -23.08
CA SER A 105 10.47 -23.76 -22.05
C SER A 105 11.60 -22.72 -22.12
N PRO A 106 12.36 -22.46 -21.03
CA PRO A 106 13.52 -21.58 -21.11
C PRO A 106 14.47 -21.89 -22.29
N GLY A 107 14.47 -23.15 -22.77
CA GLY A 107 15.19 -23.55 -23.99
C GLY A 107 14.57 -23.10 -25.33
N GLU A 108 13.25 -22.93 -25.43
CA GLU A 108 12.58 -22.42 -26.65
C GLU A 108 12.62 -20.89 -26.75
N LEU A 109 12.74 -20.18 -25.61
CA LEU A 109 13.09 -18.75 -25.56
C LEU A 109 14.54 -18.47 -25.98
N LEU A 110 15.35 -19.53 -26.08
CA LEU A 110 16.77 -19.51 -26.42
C LEU A 110 17.07 -20.04 -27.82
N ASN A 111 16.07 -20.33 -28.67
CA ASN A 111 16.35 -20.91 -29.99
C ASN A 111 17.19 -19.93 -30.86
N PRO A 112 18.47 -20.23 -31.15
CA PRO A 112 19.16 -19.53 -32.21
C PRO A 112 18.50 -19.96 -33.52
N GLN A 113 18.08 -18.99 -34.35
CA GLN A 113 17.77 -19.31 -35.74
C GLN A 113 19.01 -19.96 -36.35
N THR A 114 18.84 -21.14 -36.96
CA THR A 114 19.89 -21.78 -37.75
C THR A 114 20.37 -20.76 -38.80
N PRO A 115 21.67 -20.46 -38.87
CA PRO A 115 22.18 -19.58 -39.90
C PRO A 115 21.76 -20.09 -41.29
N PRO A 116 21.50 -19.22 -42.27
CA PRO A 116 21.40 -19.67 -43.66
C PRO A 116 22.68 -20.48 -44.00
N PRO A 117 22.61 -21.42 -44.97
CA PRO A 117 23.80 -22.15 -45.39
C PRO A 117 24.89 -21.13 -45.71
N PRO A 118 26.15 -21.35 -45.30
CA PRO A 118 27.22 -20.41 -45.59
C PRO A 118 27.22 -20.16 -47.09
N SER A 119 26.97 -18.92 -47.52
CA SER A 119 27.42 -18.49 -48.84
C SER A 119 28.92 -18.77 -48.85
N GLN A 120 29.36 -19.64 -49.77
CA GLN A 120 30.75 -20.04 -49.91
C GLN A 120 31.62 -18.79 -49.90
N ILE A 121 32.33 -18.60 -48.79
CA ILE A 121 33.44 -17.68 -48.71
C ILE A 121 34.53 -18.40 -49.49
N ASP A 122 35.07 -17.77 -50.52
CA ASP A 122 36.29 -18.24 -51.17
C ASP A 122 37.35 -18.50 -50.10
N GLU A 123 37.62 -19.78 -49.79
CA GLU A 123 38.58 -20.25 -48.78
C GLU A 123 40.04 -19.86 -49.12
N SER A 124 40.26 -19.24 -50.28
CA SER A 124 41.57 -19.01 -50.86
C SER A 124 42.24 -17.69 -50.44
N ALA A 125 41.67 -16.91 -49.51
CA ALA A 125 42.20 -15.58 -49.15
C ALA A 125 42.17 -15.21 -47.65
N VAL A 126 42.12 -16.18 -46.73
CA VAL A 126 42.25 -15.94 -45.28
C VAL A 126 43.60 -16.49 -44.80
N PRO A 127 44.44 -15.72 -44.08
CA PRO A 127 45.73 -16.22 -43.59
C PRO A 127 45.52 -17.48 -42.74
N SER A 128 46.33 -18.49 -43.00
CA SER A 128 46.11 -19.89 -42.63
C SER A 128 46.16 -20.19 -41.13
N ARG A 129 46.59 -19.23 -40.30
CA ARG A 129 46.51 -19.21 -38.82
C ARG A 129 47.19 -17.93 -38.32
N ILE A 130 46.76 -17.40 -37.18
CA ILE A 130 47.33 -16.21 -36.53
C ILE A 130 47.83 -16.61 -35.14
N PHE A 131 49.10 -16.33 -34.83
CA PHE A 131 49.61 -16.55 -33.48
C PHE A 131 49.09 -15.47 -32.52
N VAL A 132 48.36 -15.89 -31.49
CA VAL A 132 47.80 -15.00 -30.46
C VAL A 132 48.55 -15.19 -29.16
N LYS A 133 49.31 -14.18 -28.75
CA LYS A 133 50.02 -14.11 -27.48
C LYS A 133 49.10 -13.70 -26.33
N GLN A 134 48.18 -12.77 -26.57
CA GLN A 134 47.25 -12.26 -25.55
C GLN A 134 46.04 -11.56 -26.16
N PHE A 135 44.94 -11.56 -25.41
CA PHE A 135 43.76 -10.75 -25.71
C PHE A 135 43.72 -9.52 -24.81
N VAL A 136 43.38 -8.37 -25.38
CA VAL A 136 43.10 -7.14 -24.63
C VAL A 136 41.63 -6.81 -24.82
N VAL A 137 40.86 -6.90 -23.73
CA VAL A 137 39.43 -6.60 -23.75
C VAL A 137 39.20 -5.17 -23.26
N GLU A 138 38.60 -4.33 -24.08
CA GLU A 138 38.31 -2.92 -23.81
C GLU A 138 36.79 -2.68 -23.76
N GLY A 139 36.33 -1.65 -23.04
CA GLY A 139 34.92 -1.23 -23.02
C GLY A 139 34.03 -1.91 -21.98
N SER A 140 34.58 -2.75 -21.10
CA SER A 140 33.85 -3.33 -19.97
C SER A 140 33.83 -2.38 -18.77
N THR A 141 32.65 -2.14 -18.19
CA THR A 141 32.49 -1.47 -16.88
C THR A 141 32.10 -2.46 -15.78
N ILE A 142 31.60 -3.65 -16.15
CA ILE A 142 31.12 -4.68 -15.22
C ILE A 142 32.22 -5.64 -14.78
N TYR A 143 33.07 -6.09 -15.71
CA TYR A 143 34.07 -7.11 -15.46
C TYR A 143 35.48 -6.54 -15.55
N LYS A 144 36.34 -7.01 -14.65
CA LYS A 144 37.75 -6.64 -14.67
C LYS A 144 38.53 -7.50 -15.68
N PRO A 145 39.70 -7.04 -16.16
CA PRO A 145 40.52 -7.77 -17.14
C PRO A 145 40.84 -9.21 -16.76
N GLU A 146 41.01 -9.51 -15.47
CA GLU A 146 41.35 -10.84 -14.98
C GLU A 146 40.27 -11.88 -15.31
N LYS A 147 38.99 -11.47 -15.28
CA LYS A 147 37.88 -12.37 -15.61
C LYS A 147 37.87 -12.74 -17.09
N PHE A 148 38.27 -11.82 -17.96
CA PHE A 148 38.41 -12.11 -19.38
C PHE A 148 39.61 -13.00 -19.66
N ALA A 149 40.74 -12.80 -18.96
CA ALA A 149 41.91 -13.66 -19.09
C ALA A 149 41.61 -15.13 -18.77
N GLU A 150 40.84 -15.40 -17.70
CA GLU A 150 40.37 -16.75 -17.32
C GLU A 150 39.58 -17.42 -18.46
N ILE A 151 38.65 -16.69 -19.08
CA ILE A 151 37.78 -17.22 -20.15
C ILE A 151 38.56 -17.45 -21.45
N LEU A 152 39.58 -16.63 -21.70
CA LEU A 152 40.36 -16.62 -22.93
C LEU A 152 41.65 -17.44 -22.85
N GLU A 153 41.94 -18.05 -21.70
CA GLU A 153 43.15 -18.84 -21.46
C GLU A 153 43.33 -19.93 -22.53
N LYS A 154 42.25 -20.64 -22.88
CA LYS A 154 42.25 -21.69 -23.92
C LYS A 154 42.59 -21.22 -25.33
N TYR A 155 42.53 -19.90 -25.58
CA TYR A 155 42.83 -19.28 -26.87
C TYR A 155 44.15 -18.52 -26.87
N THR A 156 44.86 -18.48 -25.75
CA THR A 156 46.07 -17.67 -25.59
C THR A 156 47.34 -18.51 -25.80
N ASN A 157 48.41 -17.87 -26.27
CA ASN A 157 49.73 -18.47 -26.54
C ASN A 157 49.70 -19.64 -27.56
N ARG A 158 48.89 -19.50 -28.61
CA ARG A 158 48.75 -20.50 -29.68
C ARG A 158 48.35 -19.88 -31.01
N GLU A 159 48.47 -20.66 -32.07
CA GLU A 159 47.91 -20.33 -33.38
C GLU A 159 46.39 -20.56 -33.39
N LEU A 160 45.64 -19.54 -33.84
CA LEU A 160 44.20 -19.58 -34.00
C LEU A 160 43.82 -19.34 -35.46
N SER A 161 42.84 -20.09 -35.93
CA SER A 161 42.08 -19.77 -37.13
C SER A 161 41.15 -18.56 -36.90
N PHE A 162 40.66 -17.97 -37.98
CA PHE A 162 39.64 -16.91 -37.88
C PHE A 162 38.37 -17.38 -37.14
N VAL A 163 38.00 -18.65 -37.31
CA VAL A 163 36.85 -19.26 -36.61
C VAL A 163 37.10 -19.33 -35.10
N GLU A 164 38.29 -19.75 -34.66
CA GLU A 164 38.65 -19.81 -33.24
C GLU A 164 38.72 -18.40 -32.61
N LEU A 165 39.16 -17.38 -33.36
CA LEU A 165 39.09 -15.97 -32.92
C LEU A 165 37.65 -15.50 -32.68
N LEU A 166 36.74 -15.84 -33.60
CA LEU A 166 35.32 -15.54 -33.42
C LEU A 166 34.72 -16.31 -32.25
N GLU A 167 35.17 -17.54 -32.00
CA GLU A 167 34.76 -18.32 -30.84
C GLU A 167 35.22 -17.66 -29.53
N ALA A 168 36.47 -17.22 -29.45
CA ALA A 168 37.02 -16.49 -28.31
C ALA A 168 36.20 -15.22 -27.98
N ARG A 169 35.90 -14.41 -29.00
CA ARG A 169 34.97 -13.26 -28.89
C ARG A 169 33.58 -13.69 -28.42
N SER A 170 33.07 -14.82 -28.93
CA SER A 170 31.75 -15.34 -28.55
C SER A 170 31.68 -15.73 -27.08
N GLN A 171 32.78 -16.23 -26.49
CA GLN A 171 32.83 -16.55 -25.05
C GLN A 171 32.65 -15.30 -24.18
N ILE A 172 33.20 -14.16 -24.61
CA ILE A 172 33.01 -12.87 -23.91
C ILE A 172 31.54 -12.44 -23.99
N THR A 173 30.94 -12.46 -25.18
CA THR A 173 29.51 -12.15 -25.33
C THR A 173 28.65 -13.09 -24.48
N LYS A 174 28.98 -14.40 -24.46
CA LYS A 174 28.29 -15.40 -23.66
C LYS A 174 28.34 -15.10 -22.16
N LEU A 175 29.50 -14.68 -21.63
CA LEU A 175 29.61 -14.25 -20.23
C LEU A 175 28.58 -13.15 -19.89
N TYR A 176 28.42 -12.16 -20.76
CA TYR A 176 27.47 -11.08 -20.55
C TYR A 176 26.02 -11.55 -20.64
N VAL A 177 25.69 -12.33 -21.68
CA VAL A 177 24.34 -12.88 -21.90
C VAL A 177 23.91 -13.78 -20.75
N ASP A 178 24.77 -14.70 -20.31
CA ASP A 178 24.50 -15.64 -19.21
C ASP A 178 24.25 -14.91 -17.87
N ASN A 179 24.76 -13.68 -17.73
CA ASN A 179 24.54 -12.82 -16.57
C ASN A 179 23.44 -11.75 -16.79
N GLY A 180 22.64 -11.87 -17.85
CA GLY A 180 21.46 -11.05 -18.11
C GLY A 180 21.70 -9.75 -18.89
N TYR A 181 22.91 -9.51 -19.39
CA TYR A 181 23.25 -8.36 -20.23
C TYR A 181 23.07 -8.69 -21.72
N VAL A 182 21.85 -9.07 -22.10
CA VAL A 182 21.54 -9.61 -23.44
C VAL A 182 21.79 -8.61 -24.58
N THR A 183 21.79 -7.32 -24.28
CA THR A 183 22.03 -6.24 -25.25
C THR A 183 23.51 -5.82 -25.33
N THR A 184 24.39 -6.55 -24.64
CA THR A 184 25.84 -6.34 -24.66
C THR A 184 26.52 -7.36 -25.55
N GLY A 185 27.45 -6.91 -26.38
CA GLY A 185 28.17 -7.79 -27.30
C GLY A 185 29.64 -7.42 -27.44
N ALA A 186 30.48 -8.43 -27.64
CA ALA A 186 31.88 -8.25 -27.99
C ALA A 186 32.08 -8.29 -29.51
N ILE A 187 32.94 -7.40 -30.02
CA ILE A 187 33.36 -7.34 -31.42
C ILE A 187 34.90 -7.31 -31.51
N ILE A 188 35.43 -7.80 -32.62
CA ILE A 188 36.85 -7.64 -32.95
C ILE A 188 36.91 -6.47 -33.95
N PRO A 189 37.35 -5.27 -33.53
CA PRO A 189 37.45 -4.14 -34.45
C PRO A 189 38.53 -4.41 -35.52
N PRO A 190 38.44 -3.79 -36.70
CA PRO A 190 39.50 -3.81 -37.69
C PRO A 190 40.84 -3.37 -37.07
N GLN A 191 41.84 -4.23 -37.12
CA GLN A 191 43.15 -3.99 -36.50
C GLN A 191 44.25 -4.76 -37.23
N GLU A 192 45.46 -4.23 -37.18
CA GLU A 192 46.67 -5.00 -37.51
C GLU A 192 47.10 -5.76 -36.26
N ILE A 193 47.26 -7.07 -36.37
CA ILE A 193 47.72 -7.91 -35.26
C ILE A 193 49.24 -7.79 -35.17
N LYS A 194 49.71 -6.92 -34.29
CA LYS A 194 51.13 -6.74 -33.96
C LYS A 194 51.45 -7.46 -32.64
N ASP A 195 52.61 -8.10 -32.58
CA ASP A 195 53.11 -8.81 -31.39
C ASP A 195 52.19 -9.91 -30.85
N GLY A 196 51.30 -10.45 -31.68
CA GLY A 196 50.30 -11.45 -31.30
C GLY A 196 49.21 -10.92 -30.36
N ILE A 197 48.98 -9.61 -30.30
CA ILE A 197 47.96 -9.00 -29.43
C ILE A 197 46.68 -8.81 -30.21
N VAL A 198 45.58 -9.38 -29.73
CA VAL A 198 44.24 -9.21 -30.32
C VAL A 198 43.37 -8.37 -29.40
N LYS A 199 42.88 -7.24 -29.90
CA LYS A 199 41.93 -6.39 -29.19
C LYS A 199 40.50 -6.87 -29.41
N ILE A 200 39.73 -6.98 -28.32
CA ILE A 200 38.30 -7.23 -28.35
C ILE A 200 37.60 -6.06 -27.68
N GLN A 201 36.64 -5.45 -28.37
CA GLN A 201 35.86 -4.35 -27.84
C GLN A 201 34.50 -4.86 -27.38
N VAL A 202 34.17 -4.61 -26.12
CA VAL A 202 32.82 -4.83 -25.57
C VAL A 202 31.99 -3.58 -25.79
N ILE A 203 30.81 -3.76 -26.38
CA ILE A 203 29.79 -2.72 -26.55
C ILE A 203 28.69 -3.02 -25.53
N GLU A 204 28.78 -2.35 -24.40
CA GLU A 204 27.80 -2.44 -23.30
C GLU A 204 26.51 -1.71 -23.66
N GLY A 205 25.40 -2.46 -23.63
CA GLY A 205 24.08 -1.96 -24.02
C GLY A 205 23.53 -0.91 -23.04
N GLU A 206 23.04 0.22 -23.55
CA GLU A 206 22.37 1.25 -22.74
C GLU A 206 20.93 1.52 -23.22
N LEU A 207 20.09 2.12 -22.37
CA LEU A 207 18.80 2.66 -22.80
C LEU A 207 19.00 4.07 -23.38
N GLU A 208 18.63 4.26 -24.64
CA GLU A 208 18.54 5.57 -25.29
C GLU A 208 17.23 6.28 -24.95
N ALA A 209 16.13 5.53 -24.87
CA ALA A 209 14.82 6.09 -24.55
C ALA A 209 13.89 5.09 -23.85
N ILE A 210 12.98 5.63 -23.03
CA ILE A 210 11.82 4.91 -22.51
C ILE A 210 10.56 5.59 -23.06
N LYS A 211 9.87 4.91 -23.97
CA LYS A 211 8.64 5.37 -24.59
C LYS A 211 7.46 4.82 -23.80
N VAL A 212 6.62 5.70 -23.27
CA VAL A 212 5.43 5.33 -22.49
C VAL A 212 4.19 5.64 -23.32
N SER A 213 3.27 4.69 -23.41
CA SER A 213 2.01 4.80 -24.17
C SER A 213 0.84 4.19 -23.39
N GLY A 214 -0.40 4.50 -23.78
CA GLY A 214 -1.62 3.97 -23.16
C GLY A 214 -2.12 4.72 -21.93
N VAL A 215 -1.36 5.70 -21.44
CA VAL A 215 -1.82 6.65 -20.41
C VAL A 215 -2.70 7.74 -21.02
N SER A 216 -3.75 8.12 -20.29
CA SER A 216 -4.75 9.13 -20.67
C SER A 216 -4.72 10.32 -19.71
N ARG A 217 -4.73 10.06 -18.40
CA ARG A 217 -4.69 11.07 -17.33
C ARG A 217 -3.34 11.11 -16.64
N LEU A 218 -2.68 9.97 -16.49
CA LEU A 218 -1.40 9.86 -15.79
C LEU A 218 -0.29 10.42 -16.67
N ASN A 219 0.50 11.36 -16.13
CA ASN A 219 1.60 11.95 -16.85
C ASN A 219 2.63 10.86 -17.24
N PRO A 220 2.98 10.67 -18.52
CA PRO A 220 3.98 9.69 -18.94
C PRO A 220 5.33 9.79 -18.21
N ASN A 221 5.71 11.00 -17.77
CA ASN A 221 6.94 11.24 -17.00
C ASN A 221 6.91 10.58 -15.61
N TYR A 222 5.73 10.41 -15.01
CA TYR A 222 5.55 9.68 -13.76
C TYR A 222 6.13 8.26 -13.87
N ILE A 223 5.82 7.59 -14.97
CA ILE A 223 6.25 6.22 -15.26
C ILE A 223 7.71 6.19 -15.74
N ARG A 224 8.03 7.07 -16.69
CA ARG A 224 9.37 7.16 -17.29
C ARG A 224 10.45 7.36 -16.25
N SER A 225 10.27 8.31 -15.34
CA SER A 225 11.29 8.66 -14.33
C SER A 225 11.58 7.51 -13.36
N ARG A 226 10.56 6.73 -12.97
CA ARG A 226 10.67 5.56 -12.10
C ARG A 226 11.48 4.43 -12.76
N LEU A 227 11.21 4.17 -14.03
CA LEU A 227 11.94 3.17 -14.80
C LEU A 227 13.38 3.61 -15.07
N GLN A 228 13.60 4.87 -15.43
CA GLN A 228 14.94 5.44 -15.63
C GLN A 228 15.79 5.38 -14.37
N TYR A 229 15.21 5.62 -13.19
CA TYR A 229 15.91 5.51 -11.93
C TYR A 229 16.30 4.05 -11.61
N SER A 230 15.41 3.11 -11.93
CA SER A 230 15.56 1.71 -11.55
C SER A 230 16.48 0.90 -12.49
N ILE A 231 16.54 1.27 -13.78
CA ILE A 231 17.32 0.57 -14.80
C ILE A 231 18.69 1.25 -14.95
N ARG A 232 19.77 0.54 -14.61
CA ARG A 232 21.14 1.06 -14.70
C ARG A 232 21.77 0.75 -16.05
N LYS A 233 22.88 1.43 -16.35
CA LYS A 233 23.78 1.11 -17.45
C LYS A 233 24.92 0.21 -16.93
N PRO A 234 25.31 -0.85 -17.66
CA PRO A 234 24.62 -1.46 -18.81
C PRO A 234 23.28 -2.10 -18.46
N VAL A 235 22.40 -2.21 -19.46
CA VAL A 235 21.06 -2.77 -19.33
C VAL A 235 21.14 -4.25 -18.95
N ASN A 236 20.49 -4.60 -17.85
CA ASN A 236 20.37 -5.95 -17.33
C ASN A 236 18.90 -6.38 -17.31
N VAL A 237 18.55 -7.47 -17.98
CA VAL A 237 17.16 -7.92 -18.13
C VAL A 237 16.49 -8.24 -16.79
N PRO A 238 17.12 -8.99 -15.85
CA PRO A 238 16.58 -9.18 -14.50
C PRO A 238 16.23 -7.86 -13.80
N GLN A 239 17.08 -6.84 -13.90
CA GLN A 239 16.82 -5.52 -13.32
C GLN A 239 15.63 -4.80 -13.99
N VAL A 240 15.51 -4.89 -15.33
CA VAL A 240 14.37 -4.34 -16.06
C VAL A 240 13.07 -5.01 -15.61
N LEU A 241 13.06 -6.34 -15.48
CA LEU A 241 11.89 -7.09 -15.00
C LEU A 241 11.53 -6.73 -13.56
N GLU A 242 12.50 -6.55 -12.67
CA GLU A 242 12.26 -6.11 -11.30
C GLU A 242 11.67 -4.68 -11.25
N ALA A 243 12.19 -3.78 -12.08
CA ALA A 243 11.67 -2.41 -12.19
C ALA A 243 10.21 -2.40 -12.68
N LEU A 244 9.89 -3.19 -13.71
CA LEU A 244 8.53 -3.33 -14.24
C LEU A 244 7.59 -3.95 -13.20
N ARG A 245 8.01 -5.01 -12.50
CA ARG A 245 7.20 -5.63 -11.43
C ARG A 245 6.97 -4.69 -10.26
N THR A 246 7.96 -3.88 -9.90
CA THR A 246 7.82 -2.87 -8.84
C THR A 246 6.84 -1.78 -9.27
N LEU A 247 6.92 -1.32 -10.52
CA LEU A 247 5.97 -0.37 -11.09
C LEU A 247 4.54 -0.92 -11.10
N GLN A 248 4.36 -2.23 -11.33
CA GLN A 248 3.05 -2.89 -11.31
C GLN A 248 2.40 -2.93 -9.91
N LEU A 249 3.13 -2.60 -8.85
CA LEU A 249 2.57 -2.45 -7.49
C LEU A 249 1.85 -1.10 -7.31
N ASP A 250 2.01 -0.17 -8.26
CA ASP A 250 1.36 1.13 -8.21
C ASP A 250 -0.16 0.98 -8.46
N PRO A 251 -1.03 1.43 -7.53
CA PRO A 251 -2.48 1.27 -7.67
C PRO A 251 -3.06 2.03 -8.87
N LEU A 252 -2.32 2.95 -9.50
CA LEU A 252 -2.76 3.69 -10.69
C LEU A 252 -2.59 2.88 -11.99
N ILE A 253 -1.98 1.71 -11.93
CA ILE A 253 -1.66 0.87 -13.08
C ILE A 253 -2.42 -0.46 -12.95
N GLU A 254 -3.37 -0.70 -13.85
CA GLU A 254 -4.11 -1.98 -13.90
C GLU A 254 -3.24 -3.07 -14.53
N ASN A 255 -2.65 -2.76 -15.70
CA ASN A 255 -1.78 -3.67 -16.43
C ASN A 255 -0.65 -2.89 -17.10
N LEU A 256 0.48 -3.57 -17.33
CA LEU A 256 1.57 -3.05 -18.13
C LEU A 256 2.17 -4.14 -19.02
N SER A 257 2.66 -3.71 -20.19
CA SER A 257 3.47 -4.54 -21.08
C SER A 257 4.68 -3.74 -21.54
N ALA A 258 5.79 -4.44 -21.81
CA ALA A 258 7.02 -3.78 -22.23
C ALA A 258 7.72 -4.56 -23.35
N GLU A 259 8.42 -3.85 -24.22
CA GLU A 259 9.25 -4.41 -25.28
C GLU A 259 10.61 -3.73 -25.26
N LEU A 260 11.67 -4.53 -25.26
CA LEU A 260 13.05 -4.03 -25.37
C LEU A 260 13.51 -4.21 -26.82
N GLY A 261 13.65 -3.10 -27.54
CA GLY A 261 14.08 -3.07 -28.93
C GLY A 261 15.45 -2.41 -29.11
N ALA A 262 16.05 -2.62 -30.28
CA ALA A 262 17.29 -1.95 -30.67
C ALA A 262 17.06 -0.44 -30.89
N GLY A 263 18.03 0.37 -30.46
CA GLY A 263 18.05 1.82 -30.69
C GLY A 263 18.64 2.21 -32.04
N VAL A 264 18.80 3.52 -32.24
CA VAL A 264 19.29 4.06 -33.53
C VAL A 264 20.81 3.92 -33.65
N ARG A 265 21.53 3.93 -32.51
CA ARG A 265 22.99 3.77 -32.46
C ARG A 265 23.37 2.35 -32.03
N PRO A 266 24.47 1.79 -32.54
CA PRO A 266 25.01 0.54 -32.00
C PRO A 266 25.23 0.63 -30.49
N GLY A 267 24.77 -0.39 -29.75
CA GLY A 267 24.84 -0.43 -28.30
C GLY A 267 23.73 0.35 -27.58
N THR A 268 22.80 1.00 -28.28
CA THR A 268 21.62 1.61 -27.66
C THR A 268 20.37 0.76 -27.83
N ASN A 269 19.44 0.90 -26.88
CA ASN A 269 18.18 0.17 -26.82
C ASN A 269 17.03 1.13 -26.48
N VAL A 270 15.83 0.80 -26.93
CA VAL A 270 14.61 1.54 -26.60
C VAL A 270 13.69 0.61 -25.83
N LEU A 271 13.24 1.05 -24.65
CA LEU A 271 12.22 0.36 -23.88
C LEU A 271 10.85 0.99 -24.19
N GLU A 272 9.99 0.24 -24.87
CA GLU A 272 8.61 0.65 -25.13
C GLU A 272 7.71 0.05 -24.06
N VAL A 273 6.96 0.90 -23.35
CA VAL A 273 6.10 0.52 -22.23
C VAL A 273 4.67 0.97 -22.55
N ARG A 274 3.75 0.02 -22.55
CA ARG A 274 2.32 0.27 -22.72
C ARG A 274 1.60 0.01 -21.41
N ILE A 275 0.84 1.00 -20.97
CA ILE A 275 0.18 1.04 -19.67
C ILE A 275 -1.32 1.05 -19.89
N GLN A 276 -2.03 0.29 -19.07
CA GLN A 276 -3.47 0.41 -18.86
C GLN A 276 -3.66 1.06 -17.50
N GLU A 277 -4.24 2.25 -17.47
CA GLU A 277 -4.55 2.96 -16.22
C GLU A 277 -5.65 2.20 -15.46
N ALA A 278 -5.52 2.13 -14.13
CA ALA A 278 -6.56 1.61 -13.26
C ALA A 278 -7.65 2.65 -13.00
N ASP A 279 -8.85 2.16 -12.66
CA ASP A 279 -9.88 3.01 -12.08
C ASP A 279 -9.35 3.64 -10.79
N SER A 280 -9.32 4.97 -10.77
CA SER A 280 -8.71 5.77 -9.71
C SER A 280 -9.71 6.38 -8.74
N PHE A 281 -10.99 6.41 -9.13
CA PHE A 281 -12.08 6.86 -8.28
C PHE A 281 -12.57 5.69 -7.43
N ARG A 282 -12.61 5.87 -6.12
CA ARG A 282 -13.11 4.86 -5.18
C ARG A 282 -14.04 5.50 -4.17
N THR A 283 -15.18 4.86 -3.94
CA THR A 283 -16.08 5.19 -2.83
C THR A 283 -16.12 4.02 -1.85
N GLU A 284 -16.01 4.31 -0.57
CA GLU A 284 -16.13 3.32 0.50
C GLU A 284 -17.19 3.76 1.52
N ILE A 285 -18.10 2.85 1.84
CA ILE A 285 -19.10 3.04 2.88
C ILE A 285 -18.84 2.00 3.96
N VAL A 286 -18.69 2.43 5.21
CA VAL A 286 -18.48 1.55 6.36
C VAL A 286 -19.54 1.80 7.42
N LEU A 287 -20.15 0.71 7.89
CA LEU A 287 -21.07 0.69 9.02
C LEU A 287 -20.48 -0.23 10.09
N ASP A 288 -20.27 0.27 11.29
CA ASP A 288 -19.74 -0.53 12.39
C ASP A 288 -20.28 -0.07 13.75
N ASN A 289 -19.95 -0.83 14.79
CA ASN A 289 -20.14 -0.39 16.16
C ASN A 289 -18.79 -0.25 16.89
N GLY A 290 -17.83 0.47 16.30
CA GLY A 290 -16.47 0.65 16.83
C GLY A 290 -16.22 2.03 17.44
N ARG A 291 -17.22 2.64 18.09
CA ARG A 291 -17.10 3.93 18.80
C ARG A 291 -17.53 3.80 20.27
N SER A 292 -16.96 4.62 21.17
CA SER A 292 -17.35 4.64 22.59
C SER A 292 -18.87 4.85 22.75
N PRO A 293 -19.52 4.11 23.67
CA PRO A 293 -20.92 4.34 24.04
C PRO A 293 -21.22 5.79 24.44
N SER A 294 -20.23 6.52 24.98
CA SER A 294 -20.40 7.92 25.42
C SER A 294 -20.85 8.86 24.31
N VAL A 295 -20.50 8.56 23.05
CA VAL A 295 -20.86 9.36 21.87
C VAL A 295 -21.67 8.55 20.86
N GLY A 296 -22.26 7.44 21.30
CA GLY A 296 -23.02 6.51 20.46
C GLY A 296 -22.13 5.50 19.73
N THR A 297 -22.47 4.23 19.87
CA THR A 297 -21.65 3.13 19.35
C THR A 297 -21.72 2.97 17.84
N PHE A 298 -22.88 3.25 17.22
CA PHE A 298 -23.12 2.99 15.80
C PHE A 298 -22.52 4.07 14.92
N ARG A 299 -21.49 3.68 14.15
CA ARG A 299 -20.70 4.54 13.28
C ARG A 299 -21.02 4.29 11.82
N ARG A 300 -21.27 5.39 11.12
CA ARG A 300 -21.50 5.47 9.68
C ARG A 300 -20.36 6.26 9.07
N ARG A 301 -19.64 5.70 8.10
CA ARG A 301 -18.58 6.40 7.38
C ARG A 301 -18.81 6.32 5.88
N VAL A 302 -18.60 7.44 5.20
CA VAL A 302 -18.47 7.51 3.75
C VAL A 302 -17.13 8.15 3.44
N GLN A 303 -16.35 7.52 2.57
CA GLN A 303 -15.06 8.02 2.12
C GLN A 303 -15.02 7.98 0.60
N ILE A 304 -14.58 9.09 0.00
CA ILE A 304 -14.41 9.25 -1.43
C ILE A 304 -12.94 9.52 -1.67
N SER A 305 -12.33 8.80 -2.60
CA SER A 305 -10.93 8.97 -2.97
C SER A 305 -10.77 9.05 -4.48
N GLU A 306 -9.91 9.93 -4.93
CA GLU A 306 -9.52 10.08 -6.33
C GLU A 306 -8.01 10.01 -6.43
N GLY A 307 -7.52 8.95 -7.09
CA GLY A 307 -6.13 8.80 -7.48
C GLY A 307 -5.82 9.60 -8.75
N ASN A 308 -4.58 10.05 -8.85
CA ASN A 308 -4.07 10.80 -10.00
C ASN A 308 -4.92 12.04 -10.36
N LEU A 309 -5.36 12.81 -9.35
CA LEU A 309 -6.29 13.94 -9.53
C LEU A 309 -5.76 14.98 -10.53
N LEU A 310 -4.50 15.39 -10.41
CA LEU A 310 -3.85 16.37 -11.28
C LEU A 310 -2.94 15.75 -12.36
N GLY A 311 -2.91 14.42 -12.46
CA GLY A 311 -2.07 13.70 -13.43
C GLY A 311 -0.65 13.41 -12.95
N TRP A 312 -0.31 13.72 -11.69
CA TRP A 312 1.06 13.54 -11.15
C TRP A 312 1.20 12.29 -10.29
N GLY A 313 0.20 11.41 -10.30
CA GLY A 313 0.05 10.31 -9.35
C GLY A 313 -0.29 10.78 -7.94
N ASP A 314 -0.80 12.01 -7.81
CA ASP A 314 -1.31 12.60 -6.58
C ASP A 314 -2.67 12.02 -6.19
N GLY A 315 -2.99 11.96 -4.90
CA GLY A 315 -4.25 11.39 -4.41
C GLY A 315 -4.98 12.32 -3.46
N LEU A 316 -6.28 12.50 -3.66
CA LEU A 316 -7.19 13.19 -2.75
C LEU A 316 -8.11 12.18 -2.08
N SER A 317 -8.29 12.28 -0.76
CA SER A 317 -9.29 11.50 -0.03
C SER A 317 -10.06 12.40 0.92
N VAL A 318 -11.38 12.24 0.94
CA VAL A 318 -12.31 12.98 1.80
C VAL A 318 -13.25 12.00 2.47
N GLY A 319 -13.38 12.11 3.79
CA GLY A 319 -14.22 11.26 4.62
C GLY A 319 -15.19 12.06 5.48
N TYR A 320 -16.35 11.46 5.71
CA TYR A 320 -17.31 11.90 6.72
C TYR A 320 -17.68 10.70 7.59
N THR A 321 -17.59 10.88 8.90
CA THR A 321 -17.94 9.86 9.89
C THR A 321 -18.96 10.43 10.88
N ASN A 322 -20.04 9.68 11.13
CA ASN A 322 -21.13 10.09 12.02
C ASN A 322 -21.52 8.98 13.00
N THR A 323 -21.81 9.38 14.24
CA THR A 323 -22.54 8.63 15.27
C THR A 323 -23.67 9.50 15.85
N ASP A 324 -24.41 8.99 16.83
CA ASP A 324 -25.50 9.76 17.44
C ASP A 324 -24.98 10.94 18.30
N GLY A 325 -23.72 10.89 18.73
CA GLY A 325 -23.05 11.94 19.51
C GLY A 325 -21.71 12.39 18.92
N SER A 326 -21.39 12.08 17.66
CA SER A 326 -20.12 12.50 17.05
C SER A 326 -20.27 12.76 15.56
N ASN A 327 -19.61 13.81 15.07
CA ASN A 327 -19.46 14.11 13.66
C ASN A 327 -17.99 14.43 13.38
N ALA A 328 -17.42 13.80 12.36
CA ALA A 328 -16.06 14.04 11.93
C ALA A 328 -15.98 14.20 10.42
N PHE A 329 -15.16 15.14 9.98
CA PHE A 329 -14.77 15.33 8.60
C PHE A 329 -13.25 15.24 8.51
N ASP A 330 -12.77 14.48 7.54
CA ASP A 330 -11.35 14.28 7.27
C ASP A 330 -11.07 14.50 5.78
N ALA A 331 -9.93 15.12 5.50
CA ALA A 331 -9.44 15.33 4.14
C ALA A 331 -7.93 15.13 4.12
N SER A 332 -7.43 14.46 3.09
CA SER A 332 -6.00 14.27 2.86
C SER A 332 -5.62 14.42 1.40
N TYR A 333 -4.47 15.04 1.15
CA TYR A 333 -3.89 15.19 -0.17
C TYR A 333 -2.44 14.72 -0.16
N SER A 334 -2.14 13.77 -1.05
CA SER A 334 -0.83 13.11 -1.16
C SER A 334 -0.20 13.40 -2.52
N LEU A 335 1.08 13.76 -2.51
CA LEU A 335 1.85 14.11 -3.70
C LEU A 335 3.17 13.33 -3.74
N PRO A 336 3.39 12.46 -4.73
CA PRO A 336 4.69 11.85 -4.95
C PRO A 336 5.68 12.89 -5.51
N ILE A 337 6.82 13.03 -4.85
CA ILE A 337 7.80 14.09 -5.14
C ILE A 337 9.07 13.58 -5.83
N ASN A 338 9.26 12.26 -5.96
CA ASN A 338 10.44 11.69 -6.62
C ASN A 338 10.18 10.28 -7.21
N PRO A 339 11.09 9.77 -8.07
CA PRO A 339 10.95 8.46 -8.71
C PRO A 339 11.11 7.24 -7.78
N ARG A 340 11.44 7.45 -6.50
CA ARG A 340 11.53 6.40 -5.47
C ARG A 340 10.25 6.32 -4.62
N ASN A 341 9.14 6.90 -5.10
CA ASN A 341 7.87 6.98 -4.37
C ASN A 341 7.98 7.72 -3.01
N GLY A 342 8.88 8.70 -2.92
CA GLY A 342 8.82 9.66 -1.83
C GLY A 342 7.55 10.50 -1.93
N THR A 343 6.81 10.65 -0.84
CA THR A 343 5.48 11.28 -0.83
C THR A 343 5.39 12.33 0.28
N ILE A 344 4.79 13.46 -0.04
CA ILE A 344 4.32 14.44 0.95
C ILE A 344 2.81 14.28 1.07
N ASN A 345 2.31 14.15 2.29
CA ASN A 345 0.89 14.07 2.58
C ASN A 345 0.49 15.16 3.57
N PHE A 346 -0.52 15.95 3.22
CA PHE A 346 -1.18 16.86 4.14
C PHE A 346 -2.54 16.31 4.51
N SER A 347 -2.82 16.19 5.81
CA SER A 347 -4.11 15.75 6.35
C SER A 347 -4.70 16.82 7.25
N TYR A 348 -6.02 16.96 7.17
CA TYR A 348 -6.82 17.81 8.05
C TYR A 348 -8.03 17.03 8.54
N SER A 349 -8.33 17.12 9.84
CA SER A 349 -9.53 16.53 10.41
C SER A 349 -10.18 17.47 11.41
N VAL A 350 -11.51 17.54 11.40
CA VAL A 350 -12.31 18.19 12.45
C VAL A 350 -13.28 17.17 13.04
N THR A 351 -13.48 17.23 14.35
CA THR A 351 -14.40 16.34 15.06
C THR A 351 -15.15 17.12 16.12
N ALA A 352 -16.47 17.02 16.12
CA ALA A 352 -17.36 17.55 17.13
C ALA A 352 -18.02 16.36 17.85
N ASN A 353 -17.89 16.29 19.16
CA ASN A 353 -18.48 15.26 19.99
C ASN A 353 -19.46 15.89 20.99
N ASN A 354 -20.58 15.23 21.22
CA ASN A 354 -21.50 15.47 22.31
C ASN A 354 -21.68 14.16 23.10
N VAL A 355 -21.57 14.24 24.43
CA VAL A 355 -21.79 13.08 25.29
C VAL A 355 -23.29 12.81 25.42
N ILE A 356 -23.72 11.63 24.96
CA ILE A 356 -25.13 11.23 24.94
C ILE A 356 -25.47 10.12 25.94
N GLU A 357 -24.48 9.65 26.71
CA GLU A 357 -24.66 8.54 27.64
C GLU A 357 -25.15 9.03 29.01
N ALA A 358 -26.27 8.48 29.48
CA ALA A 358 -26.83 8.80 30.79
C ALA A 358 -25.94 8.35 31.96
N PRO A 359 -25.88 9.09 33.08
CA PRO A 359 -26.58 10.35 33.35
C PRO A 359 -25.84 11.60 32.82
N PHE A 360 -24.75 11.43 32.07
CA PHE A 360 -23.91 12.56 31.63
C PHE A 360 -24.48 13.35 30.45
N ASN A 361 -25.48 12.80 29.77
CA ASN A 361 -26.23 13.49 28.72
C ASN A 361 -26.92 14.77 29.24
N ASP A 362 -27.24 14.84 30.54
CA ASP A 362 -27.86 16.02 31.15
C ASP A 362 -26.87 17.17 31.36
N LEU A 363 -25.57 16.91 31.22
CA LEU A 363 -24.50 17.88 31.44
C LEU A 363 -24.05 18.61 30.17
N ASP A 364 -24.61 18.24 29.00
CA ASP A 364 -24.27 18.80 27.69
C ASP A 364 -22.76 18.97 27.48
N ILE A 365 -22.04 17.85 27.64
CA ILE A 365 -20.58 17.83 27.50
C ILE A 365 -20.23 17.78 26.01
N VAL A 366 -19.66 18.88 25.52
CA VAL A 366 -19.23 19.01 24.13
C VAL A 366 -17.70 19.04 24.06
N SER A 367 -17.13 18.36 23.06
CA SER A 367 -15.71 18.41 22.75
C SER A 367 -15.48 18.57 21.25
N ASN A 368 -14.90 19.71 20.87
CA ASN A 368 -14.51 19.99 19.50
C ASN A 368 -13.00 19.83 19.36
N SER A 369 -12.56 19.30 18.23
CA SER A 369 -11.13 19.17 17.94
C SER A 369 -10.82 19.34 16.46
N ARG A 370 -9.64 19.88 16.18
CA ARG A 370 -9.06 20.00 14.85
C ARG A 370 -7.63 19.49 14.86
N THR A 371 -7.26 18.79 13.81
CA THR A 371 -5.92 18.21 13.64
C THR A 371 -5.39 18.55 12.25
N TYR A 372 -4.13 18.95 12.20
CA TYR A 372 -3.36 19.19 10.99
C TYR A 372 -2.14 18.30 11.03
N GLU A 373 -1.85 17.60 9.94
CA GLU A 373 -0.65 16.79 9.82
C GLU A 373 0.03 17.01 8.47
N LEU A 374 1.34 17.24 8.52
CA LEU A 374 2.19 17.22 7.34
C LEU A 374 3.18 16.06 7.49
N THR A 375 3.10 15.10 6.58
CA THR A 375 3.92 13.89 6.60
C THR A 375 4.79 13.81 5.36
N TYR A 376 6.09 13.58 5.54
CA TYR A 376 6.99 13.15 4.48
C TYR A 376 7.34 11.67 4.68
N ARG A 377 7.14 10.87 3.64
CA ARG A 377 7.38 9.41 3.62
C ARG A 377 8.36 9.09 2.50
N GLN A 378 9.41 8.31 2.78
CA GLN A 378 10.42 7.94 1.79
C GLN A 378 10.76 6.44 1.88
N PRO A 379 10.35 5.64 0.88
CA PRO A 379 10.88 4.31 0.68
C PRO A 379 12.39 4.37 0.42
N LEU A 380 13.16 3.65 1.24
CA LEU A 380 14.60 3.48 1.07
C LEU A 380 14.92 2.20 0.29
N TYR A 381 14.05 1.21 0.44
CA TYR A 381 14.10 -0.06 -0.28
C TYR A 381 12.66 -0.45 -0.67
N GLN A 382 12.44 -0.76 -1.94
CA GLN A 382 11.13 -1.17 -2.44
C GLN A 382 11.31 -2.25 -3.51
N ARG A 383 10.72 -3.42 -3.27
CA ARG A 383 10.68 -4.56 -4.17
C ARG A 383 9.32 -5.26 -4.06
N PRO A 384 8.95 -6.13 -5.01
CA PRO A 384 7.73 -6.94 -4.88
C PRO A 384 7.68 -7.81 -3.62
N SER A 385 8.85 -8.19 -3.08
CA SER A 385 8.96 -9.01 -1.86
C SER A 385 8.99 -8.21 -0.56
N GLY A 386 9.05 -6.88 -0.59
CA GLY A 386 9.09 -6.09 0.63
C GLY A 386 9.51 -4.64 0.44
N GLU A 387 9.28 -3.85 1.49
CA GLU A 387 9.54 -2.42 1.53
C GLU A 387 10.11 -2.02 2.90
N PHE A 388 11.09 -1.12 2.90
CA PHE A 388 11.55 -0.43 4.09
C PHE A 388 11.47 1.09 3.85
N THR A 389 10.76 1.77 4.74
CA THR A 389 10.40 3.17 4.61
C THR A 389 10.70 3.91 5.89
N ILE A 390 11.14 5.16 5.74
CA ILE A 390 11.23 6.12 6.83
C ILE A 390 10.26 7.27 6.58
N GLY A 391 9.84 7.94 7.64
CA GLY A 391 9.05 9.15 7.49
C GLY A 391 9.04 10.04 8.72
N PHE A 392 8.59 11.27 8.49
CA PHE A 392 8.50 12.33 9.47
C PHE A 392 7.13 12.98 9.37
N THR A 393 6.44 13.14 10.50
CA THR A 393 5.15 13.82 10.59
C THR A 393 5.28 14.99 11.55
N ALA A 394 4.92 16.18 11.11
CA ALA A 394 4.62 17.30 11.99
C ALA A 394 3.11 17.35 12.19
N SER A 395 2.63 17.29 13.44
CA SER A 395 1.22 17.45 13.75
C SER A 395 0.94 18.65 14.63
N ARG A 396 -0.26 19.17 14.48
CA ARG A 396 -0.88 20.13 15.37
C ARG A 396 -2.30 19.68 15.67
N ARG A 397 -2.63 19.48 16.94
CA ARG A 397 -3.98 19.16 17.39
C ARG A 397 -4.43 20.19 18.40
N GLU A 398 -5.66 20.66 18.23
CA GLU A 398 -6.29 21.59 19.14
C GLU A 398 -7.66 21.05 19.50
N SER A 399 -7.99 21.08 20.78
CA SER A 399 -9.29 20.69 21.28
C SER A 399 -9.76 21.64 22.34
N GLU A 400 -11.07 21.78 22.42
CA GLU A 400 -11.77 22.56 23.44
C GLU A 400 -12.92 21.72 23.99
N THR A 401 -13.22 21.92 25.27
CA THR A 401 -14.32 21.26 25.96
C THR A 401 -15.21 22.26 26.67
N SER A 402 -16.51 21.99 26.62
CA SER A 402 -17.52 22.74 27.37
C SER A 402 -18.43 21.80 28.14
N LEU A 403 -19.00 22.33 29.21
CA LEU A 403 -19.98 21.71 30.09
C LEU A 403 -21.12 22.72 30.25
N LEU A 404 -22.35 22.34 29.92
CA LEU A 404 -23.52 23.24 29.98
C LEU A 404 -23.25 24.57 29.24
N ASP A 405 -22.80 24.48 27.98
CA ASP A 405 -22.41 25.61 27.12
C ASP A 405 -21.31 26.54 27.68
N THR A 406 -20.63 26.14 28.76
CA THR A 406 -19.57 26.92 29.39
C THR A 406 -18.22 26.25 29.20
N PRO A 407 -17.15 26.95 28.77
CA PRO A 407 -15.82 26.38 28.69
C PRO A 407 -15.40 25.76 30.01
N PHE A 408 -14.96 24.50 29.98
CA PHE A 408 -14.62 23.77 31.21
C PHE A 408 -13.42 22.84 30.99
N PRO A 409 -12.39 22.87 31.85
CA PRO A 409 -11.23 21.99 31.80
C PRO A 409 -11.60 20.58 32.25
N LEU A 410 -12.22 19.80 31.37
CA LEU A 410 -12.64 18.46 31.71
C LEU A 410 -11.45 17.48 31.70
N SER A 411 -10.49 17.64 30.79
CA SER A 411 -9.33 16.75 30.68
C SER A 411 -8.12 17.27 31.47
N PRO A 412 -7.36 16.40 32.17
CA PRO A 412 -6.10 16.77 32.79
C PRO A 412 -5.15 17.50 31.83
N GLY A 413 -4.58 18.60 32.30
CA GLY A 413 -3.68 19.46 31.54
C GLY A 413 -4.37 20.51 30.64
N ALA A 414 -5.71 20.57 30.57
CA ALA A 414 -6.42 21.65 29.90
C ALA A 414 -6.23 23.01 30.60
N ASP A 415 -6.28 24.10 29.84
CA ASP A 415 -6.31 25.45 30.39
C ASP A 415 -7.67 25.81 31.02
N ASP A 416 -7.76 26.96 31.70
CA ASP A 416 -9.00 27.44 32.35
C ASP A 416 -10.19 27.64 31.39
N GLN A 417 -9.97 27.55 30.08
CA GLN A 417 -10.99 27.63 29.04
C GLN A 417 -11.28 26.26 28.40
N GLY A 418 -10.81 25.16 29.02
CA GLY A 418 -11.02 23.81 28.51
C GLY A 418 -10.22 23.48 27.27
N ARG A 419 -9.17 24.23 26.94
CA ARG A 419 -8.40 24.04 25.71
C ARG A 419 -7.14 23.21 25.94
N VAL A 420 -6.89 22.30 25.01
CA VAL A 420 -5.67 21.50 24.91
C VAL A 420 -5.10 21.63 23.51
N ARG A 421 -3.80 21.87 23.41
CA ARG A 421 -3.12 22.24 22.17
C ARG A 421 -1.79 21.50 22.07
N VAL A 422 -1.74 20.44 21.28
CA VAL A 422 -0.56 19.59 21.13
C VAL A 422 0.14 19.86 19.80
N SER A 423 1.43 20.13 19.86
CA SER A 423 2.31 20.18 18.69
C SER A 423 3.33 19.05 18.83
N ALA A 424 3.50 18.20 17.82
CA ALA A 424 4.39 17.04 17.91
C ALA A 424 5.12 16.75 16.59
N LEU A 425 6.37 16.31 16.72
CA LEU A 425 7.17 15.76 15.63
C LEU A 425 7.27 14.25 15.82
N ARG A 426 6.96 13.49 14.76
CA ARG A 426 6.95 12.01 14.80
C ARG A 426 7.87 11.46 13.73
N PHE A 427 8.90 10.74 14.15
CA PHE A 427 9.75 9.98 13.26
C PHE A 427 9.30 8.52 13.26
N PHE A 428 9.09 7.93 12.08
CA PHE A 428 8.67 6.54 11.98
C PHE A 428 9.49 5.75 10.97
N GLN A 429 9.53 4.45 11.20
CA GLN A 429 10.09 3.44 10.32
C GLN A 429 9.03 2.39 10.08
N GLU A 430 8.82 2.04 8.82
CA GLU A 430 7.93 0.97 8.39
C GLU A 430 8.75 -0.09 7.68
N TRP A 431 8.47 -1.35 8.02
CA TRP A 431 9.05 -2.48 7.34
C TRP A 431 7.95 -3.45 6.96
N SER A 432 7.96 -3.92 5.72
CA SER A 432 7.12 -5.03 5.29
C SER A 432 7.91 -6.03 4.47
N GLN A 433 7.58 -7.30 4.63
CA GLN A 433 8.11 -8.40 3.84
C GLN A 433 6.96 -9.33 3.48
N ARG A 434 6.99 -9.85 2.25
CA ARG A 434 5.98 -10.78 1.76
C ARG A 434 6.59 -11.84 0.86
N ASP A 435 6.05 -13.04 0.99
CA ASP A 435 6.24 -14.16 0.07
C ASP A 435 4.87 -14.78 -0.27
N THR A 436 4.88 -15.96 -0.90
CA THR A 436 3.65 -16.65 -1.32
C THR A 436 2.81 -17.20 -0.17
N THR A 437 3.37 -17.28 1.04
CA THR A 437 2.77 -17.93 2.21
C THR A 437 2.62 -17.02 3.41
N GLN A 438 3.32 -15.89 3.46
CA GLN A 438 3.27 -14.99 4.61
C GLN A 438 3.50 -13.53 4.24
N VAL A 439 2.96 -12.65 5.08
CA VAL A 439 3.19 -11.22 5.07
C VAL A 439 3.51 -10.79 6.50
N PHE A 440 4.65 -10.13 6.69
CA PHE A 440 5.01 -9.48 7.94
C PHE A 440 5.06 -7.97 7.71
N ALA A 441 4.51 -7.19 8.63
CA ALA A 441 4.64 -5.74 8.63
C ALA A 441 4.84 -5.22 10.05
N ALA A 442 5.74 -4.26 10.20
CA ALA A 442 6.04 -3.61 11.47
C ALA A 442 6.20 -2.10 11.28
N ARG A 443 5.80 -1.33 12.29
CA ARG A 443 5.98 0.11 12.37
C ARG A 443 6.51 0.48 13.74
N SER A 444 7.56 1.29 13.77
CA SER A 444 8.09 1.91 14.97
C SER A 444 7.97 3.42 14.82
N GLN A 445 7.45 4.10 15.83
CA GLN A 445 7.27 5.55 15.82
C GLN A 445 7.76 6.16 17.12
N PHE A 446 8.60 7.18 16.99
CA PHE A 446 9.05 8.04 18.08
C PHE A 446 8.40 9.40 17.91
N SER A 447 7.60 9.81 18.89
CA SER A 447 6.94 11.10 18.94
C SER A 447 7.58 11.98 20.00
N ILE A 448 7.85 13.23 19.64
CA ILE A 448 8.34 14.27 20.52
C ILE A 448 7.30 15.38 20.53
N GLY A 449 6.65 15.56 21.67
CA GLY A 449 5.80 16.71 21.93
C GLY A 449 6.66 17.97 22.13
N VAL A 450 6.30 19.06 21.46
CA VAL A 450 7.04 20.32 21.48
C VAL A 450 6.16 21.48 21.92
N GLY A 451 6.74 22.40 22.70
CA GLY A 451 6.08 23.62 23.17
C GLY A 451 5.99 24.74 22.13
N ALA A 452 5.66 24.40 20.88
CA ALA A 452 5.61 25.35 19.76
C ALA A 452 4.15 25.65 19.34
N PHE A 453 3.94 26.81 18.73
CA PHE A 453 2.62 27.25 18.22
C PHE A 453 1.54 27.30 19.30
N ASP A 454 1.83 27.97 20.43
CA ASP A 454 0.88 28.08 21.55
C ASP A 454 0.38 26.70 22.00
N ALA A 455 1.32 25.78 22.18
CA ALA A 455 1.03 24.47 22.75
C ALA A 455 0.76 24.58 24.25
N THR A 456 -0.07 23.69 24.78
CA THR A 456 -0.40 23.63 26.20
C THR A 456 0.84 23.23 26.99
N ILE A 457 1.33 24.14 27.83
CA ILE A 457 2.51 23.97 28.68
C ILE A 457 2.09 24.25 30.12
N ASN A 458 2.27 23.24 30.97
CA ASN A 458 1.89 23.30 32.37
C ASN A 458 3.15 23.18 33.26
N ASP A 459 3.05 23.64 34.51
CA ASP A 459 4.13 23.49 35.49
C ASP A 459 4.38 22.00 35.82
N ASN A 460 3.31 21.21 35.85
CA ASN A 460 3.34 19.77 36.04
C ASN A 460 2.70 19.07 34.84
N ALA A 461 3.16 17.85 34.54
CA ALA A 461 2.51 16.99 33.56
C ALA A 461 1.05 16.66 33.98
N PRO A 462 0.15 16.36 33.04
CA PRO A 462 0.39 16.25 31.60
C PRO A 462 0.43 17.59 30.87
N ASP A 463 1.28 17.68 29.84
CA ASP A 463 1.35 18.82 28.93
C ASP A 463 1.85 18.38 27.54
N SER A 464 2.09 19.33 26.65
CA SER A 464 2.50 19.03 25.27
C SER A 464 3.96 18.65 25.11
N ARG A 465 4.76 18.59 26.19
CA ARG A 465 6.17 18.19 26.13
C ARG A 465 6.27 16.75 26.59
N PHE A 466 6.45 15.81 25.67
CA PHE A 466 6.54 14.39 26.00
C PHE A 466 7.45 13.64 25.02
N TYR A 467 7.94 12.47 25.46
CA TYR A 467 8.55 11.47 24.59
C TYR A 467 7.70 10.22 24.61
N LEU A 468 7.32 9.76 23.41
CA LEU A 468 6.45 8.62 23.23
C LEU A 468 7.04 7.68 22.17
N TRP A 469 7.17 6.41 22.50
CA TRP A 469 7.41 5.37 21.52
C TRP A 469 6.14 4.54 21.34
N ARG A 470 5.80 4.24 20.08
CA ARG A 470 4.76 3.28 19.72
C ARG A 470 5.30 2.26 18.72
N GLY A 471 5.11 0.99 19.03
CA GLY A 471 5.49 -0.14 18.19
C GLY A 471 4.26 -0.95 17.77
N GLN A 472 4.13 -1.23 16.49
CA GLN A 472 3.05 -2.03 15.92
C GLN A 472 3.62 -3.12 15.03
N ALA A 473 3.06 -4.32 15.09
CA ALA A 473 3.45 -5.42 14.23
C ALA A 473 2.24 -6.28 13.86
N GLN A 474 2.23 -6.81 12.63
CA GLN A 474 1.27 -7.81 12.19
C GLN A 474 1.96 -8.88 11.35
N TRP A 475 1.53 -10.12 11.55
CA TRP A 475 1.99 -11.27 10.78
C TRP A 475 0.79 -12.07 10.31
N VAL A 476 0.66 -12.18 8.99
CA VAL A 476 -0.34 -13.03 8.33
C VAL A 476 0.38 -14.21 7.72
N ARG A 477 -0.07 -15.42 8.03
CA ARG A 477 0.48 -16.66 7.46
C ARG A 477 -0.63 -17.55 6.91
N LEU A 478 -0.44 -18.02 5.70
CA LEU A 478 -1.25 -19.06 5.09
C LEU A 478 -0.87 -20.41 5.71
N LEU A 479 -1.80 -21.02 6.44
CA LEU A 479 -1.61 -22.34 7.07
C LEU A 479 -2.06 -23.48 6.14
N ALA A 480 -3.10 -23.23 5.35
CA ALA A 480 -3.67 -24.12 4.34
C ALA A 480 -4.42 -23.24 3.31
N PRO A 481 -4.88 -23.77 2.17
CA PRO A 481 -5.67 -22.98 1.22
C PRO A 481 -6.78 -22.20 1.91
N ASP A 482 -6.80 -20.89 1.71
CA ASP A 482 -7.78 -19.94 2.26
C ASP A 482 -7.85 -19.88 3.81
N THR A 483 -6.93 -20.55 4.51
CA THR A 483 -6.81 -20.60 5.97
C THR A 483 -5.66 -19.73 6.44
N LEU A 484 -5.97 -18.67 7.19
CA LEU A 484 -4.99 -17.65 7.59
C LEU A 484 -4.82 -17.61 9.10
N LEU A 485 -3.58 -17.60 9.57
CA LEU A 485 -3.22 -17.13 10.90
C LEU A 485 -2.93 -15.64 10.83
N LEU A 486 -3.55 -14.84 11.69
CA LEU A 486 -3.22 -13.43 11.89
C LEU A 486 -2.77 -13.23 13.33
N ILE A 487 -1.60 -12.63 13.51
CA ILE A 487 -1.11 -12.15 14.81
C ILE A 487 -0.90 -10.64 14.70
N ARG A 488 -1.37 -9.88 15.71
CA ARG A 488 -1.20 -8.44 15.81
C ARG A 488 -0.65 -8.07 17.19
N GLY A 489 0.28 -7.12 17.23
CA GLY A 489 0.75 -6.46 18.44
C GLY A 489 0.74 -4.94 18.28
N ASP A 490 0.40 -4.23 19.36
CA ASP A 490 0.49 -2.77 19.48
C ASP A 490 0.96 -2.42 20.89
N ALA A 491 1.99 -1.60 21.02
CA ALA A 491 2.53 -1.19 22.31
C ALA A 491 2.90 0.29 22.31
N GLN A 492 2.67 0.96 23.44
CA GLN A 492 2.98 2.35 23.66
C GLN A 492 3.72 2.53 24.98
N ILE A 493 4.82 3.28 24.94
CA ILE A 493 5.63 3.63 26.11
C ILE A 493 5.92 5.13 26.11
N ALA A 494 5.46 5.82 27.15
CA ALA A 494 5.65 7.23 27.40
C ALA A 494 6.65 7.46 28.54
N ASP A 495 7.38 8.58 28.48
CA ASP A 495 8.29 8.97 29.57
C ASP A 495 7.57 9.56 30.79
N ARG A 496 6.32 10.04 30.61
CA ARG A 496 5.56 10.83 31.60
C ARG A 496 4.03 10.68 31.43
N PRO A 497 3.21 11.26 32.34
CA PRO A 497 1.77 11.40 32.12
C PRO A 497 1.44 12.18 30.85
N LEU A 498 0.54 11.65 30.02
CA LEU A 498 0.18 12.23 28.72
C LEU A 498 -1.15 12.96 28.75
N LEU A 499 -1.30 13.96 27.88
CA LEU A 499 -2.61 14.53 27.55
C LEU A 499 -3.48 13.44 26.93
N SER A 500 -4.79 13.42 27.22
CA SER A 500 -5.72 12.34 26.79
C SER A 500 -5.67 12.04 25.30
N SER A 501 -5.41 13.06 24.47
CA SER A 501 -5.24 12.94 23.03
C SER A 501 -4.09 12.02 22.57
N GLU A 502 -3.08 11.81 23.42
CA GLU A 502 -1.89 10.99 23.15
C GLU A 502 -1.84 9.71 24.01
N GLN A 503 -2.85 9.48 24.84
CA GLN A 503 -2.96 8.27 25.67
C GLN A 503 -3.31 7.03 24.85
N PHE A 504 -2.96 5.86 25.39
CA PHE A 504 -3.24 4.54 24.86
C PHE A 504 -4.61 4.04 25.32
N GLY A 505 -5.50 3.77 24.37
CA GLY A 505 -6.81 3.16 24.60
C GLY A 505 -6.77 1.63 24.58
N LEU A 506 -7.43 0.98 25.53
CA LEU A 506 -7.51 -0.47 25.66
C LEU A 506 -8.98 -0.91 25.88
N GLY A 507 -9.44 -1.85 25.04
CA GLY A 507 -10.80 -2.40 25.04
C GLY A 507 -11.60 -2.06 23.78
N GLY A 508 -12.43 -3.00 23.32
CA GLY A 508 -13.32 -2.86 22.17
C GLY A 508 -12.75 -3.33 20.84
N LEU A 509 -13.36 -2.84 19.75
CA LEU A 509 -13.04 -3.27 18.39
C LEU A 509 -11.62 -2.81 18.00
N GLY A 510 -10.82 -3.73 17.48
CA GLY A 510 -9.42 -3.47 17.12
C GLY A 510 -8.44 -3.47 18.31
N SER A 511 -8.96 -3.68 19.52
CA SER A 511 -8.21 -3.85 20.78
C SER A 511 -8.62 -5.20 21.41
N VAL A 512 -8.97 -5.23 22.69
CA VAL A 512 -9.48 -6.43 23.37
C VAL A 512 -11.01 -6.48 23.25
N ARG A 513 -11.53 -7.34 22.37
CA ARG A 513 -12.99 -7.55 22.19
C ARG A 513 -13.61 -8.20 23.43
N GLY A 514 -14.92 -8.05 23.61
CA GLY A 514 -15.62 -8.46 24.84
C GLY A 514 -15.74 -7.34 25.88
N TYR A 515 -15.10 -6.20 25.62
CA TYR A 515 -15.08 -5.01 26.48
C TYR A 515 -15.55 -3.77 25.74
N ARG A 516 -15.98 -2.76 26.50
CA ARG A 516 -16.34 -1.44 25.96
C ARG A 516 -15.19 -0.84 25.14
N GLN A 517 -15.51 -0.12 24.06
CA GLN A 517 -14.51 0.66 23.31
C GLN A 517 -13.83 1.69 24.21
N ASP A 518 -12.50 1.69 24.19
CA ASP A 518 -11.63 2.58 24.98
C ASP A 518 -11.94 2.50 26.49
N PHE A 519 -12.19 1.28 26.99
CA PHE A 519 -12.54 1.03 28.40
C PHE A 519 -11.47 1.58 29.37
N LEU A 520 -10.20 1.38 29.06
CA LEU A 520 -9.08 2.00 29.77
C LEU A 520 -8.37 2.99 28.83
N LEU A 521 -8.06 4.17 29.36
CA LEU A 521 -7.26 5.18 28.69
C LEU A 521 -6.09 5.55 29.60
N THR A 522 -4.86 5.30 29.15
CA THR A 522 -3.66 5.36 30.00
C THR A 522 -2.42 5.83 29.25
N ASP A 523 -1.35 6.20 29.94
CA ASP A 523 -0.13 6.70 29.28
C ASP A 523 0.60 5.61 28.46
N ASN A 524 0.56 4.36 28.93
CA ASN A 524 1.26 3.22 28.35
C ASN A 524 0.34 2.01 28.23
N GLY A 525 0.59 1.16 27.25
CA GLY A 525 -0.11 -0.11 27.16
C GLY A 525 0.44 -1.03 26.10
N ALA A 526 -0.05 -2.26 26.09
CA ALA A 526 0.25 -3.25 25.08
C ALA A 526 -0.97 -4.12 24.80
N ILE A 527 -1.18 -4.47 23.53
CA ILE A 527 -2.24 -5.35 23.04
C ILE A 527 -1.59 -6.45 22.20
N PHE A 528 -2.11 -7.66 22.33
CA PHE A 528 -1.78 -8.80 21.51
C PHE A 528 -3.06 -9.55 21.11
N THR A 529 -3.23 -9.76 19.81
CA THR A 529 -4.38 -10.46 19.22
C THR A 529 -3.89 -11.60 18.34
N THR A 530 -4.54 -12.75 18.46
CA THR A 530 -4.35 -13.89 17.55
C THR A 530 -5.71 -14.32 16.98
N GLU A 531 -5.79 -14.44 15.66
CA GLU A 531 -6.97 -14.94 14.94
C GLU A 531 -6.58 -16.09 14.01
N VAL A 532 -7.43 -17.11 13.91
CA VAL A 532 -7.33 -18.13 12.85
C VAL A 532 -8.58 -18.04 11.99
N ARG A 533 -8.43 -17.72 10.71
CA ARG A 533 -9.54 -17.59 9.76
C ARG A 533 -9.71 -18.88 8.99
N LEU A 534 -10.77 -19.61 9.28
CA LEU A 534 -11.08 -20.92 8.71
C LEU A 534 -12.16 -20.77 7.63
N PRO A 535 -11.90 -21.12 6.37
CA PRO A 535 -12.89 -21.03 5.30
C PRO A 535 -13.95 -22.13 5.49
N VAL A 536 -15.22 -21.75 5.62
CA VAL A 536 -16.34 -22.70 5.79
C VAL A 536 -17.25 -22.78 4.58
N TRP A 537 -17.21 -21.76 3.71
CA TRP A 537 -17.89 -21.78 2.43
C TRP A 537 -17.13 -20.94 1.42
N LYS A 538 -17.02 -21.44 0.19
CA LYS A 538 -16.38 -20.75 -0.93
C LYS A 538 -17.16 -21.01 -2.21
N GLN A 539 -17.55 -19.95 -2.90
CA GLN A 539 -18.18 -20.04 -4.21
C GLN A 539 -17.68 -18.91 -5.12
N ARG A 540 -16.98 -19.26 -6.20
CA ARG A 540 -16.31 -18.28 -7.08
C ARG A 540 -15.38 -17.37 -6.26
N GLN A 541 -15.66 -16.06 -6.21
CA GLN A 541 -14.91 -15.07 -5.44
C GLN A 541 -15.50 -14.85 -4.03
N ASN A 542 -16.62 -15.50 -3.69
CA ASN A 542 -17.27 -15.34 -2.41
C ASN A 542 -16.71 -16.33 -1.38
N LEU A 543 -16.57 -15.86 -0.14
CA LEU A 543 -15.92 -16.62 0.92
C LEU A 543 -16.51 -16.29 2.28
N LEU A 544 -16.80 -17.32 3.06
CA LEU A 544 -17.24 -17.22 4.44
C LEU A 544 -16.16 -17.83 5.34
N HIS A 545 -15.70 -17.07 6.32
CA HIS A 545 -14.76 -17.52 7.34
C HIS A 545 -15.42 -17.61 8.70
N ILE A 546 -15.08 -18.66 9.45
CA ILE A 546 -15.20 -18.68 10.92
C ILE A 546 -13.85 -18.29 11.51
N ILE A 547 -13.84 -17.44 12.54
CA ILE A 547 -12.65 -16.80 13.07
C ILE A 547 -12.59 -16.95 14.60
N PRO A 548 -12.12 -18.08 15.14
CA PRO A 548 -11.73 -18.12 16.55
C PRO A 548 -10.61 -17.11 16.81
N PHE A 549 -10.69 -16.40 17.92
CA PHE A 549 -9.69 -15.41 18.32
C PHE A 549 -9.44 -15.39 19.83
N ILE A 550 -8.27 -14.88 20.19
CA ILE A 550 -7.86 -14.54 21.55
C ILE A 550 -7.27 -13.14 21.53
N ASP A 551 -7.73 -12.29 22.43
CA ASP A 551 -7.19 -10.95 22.65
C ASP A 551 -6.70 -10.81 24.10
N ILE A 552 -5.56 -10.18 24.29
CA ILE A 552 -5.03 -9.81 25.61
C ILE A 552 -4.40 -8.44 25.53
N GLY A 553 -4.56 -7.63 26.58
CA GLY A 553 -3.86 -6.37 26.67
C GLY A 553 -3.75 -5.85 28.09
N THR A 554 -2.75 -5.01 28.31
CA THR A 554 -2.46 -4.41 29.61
C THR A 554 -2.14 -2.93 29.44
N ALA A 555 -2.54 -2.12 30.41
CA ALA A 555 -2.47 -0.66 30.38
C ALA A 555 -2.00 -0.13 31.74
N TRP A 556 -1.17 0.92 31.75
CA TRP A 556 -0.66 1.51 32.99
C TRP A 556 -0.27 2.99 32.82
N ASN A 557 -0.43 3.75 33.89
CA ASN A 557 -0.05 5.16 33.95
C ASN A 557 1.35 5.35 34.54
N LYS A 558 1.98 6.49 34.22
CA LYS A 558 3.18 6.94 34.92
C LYS A 558 2.83 7.56 36.27
N SER A 559 3.78 7.50 37.22
CA SER A 559 3.63 8.12 38.54
C SER A 559 3.29 9.61 38.42
N GLY A 560 2.29 10.07 39.16
CA GLY A 560 1.76 11.43 39.10
C GLY A 560 0.37 11.54 38.43
N ASN A 561 -0.12 10.46 37.81
CA ASN A 561 -1.50 10.35 37.35
C ASN A 561 -2.29 9.54 38.40
N GLU A 562 -3.06 10.22 39.26
CA GLU A 562 -3.66 9.64 40.50
C GLU A 562 -4.86 8.71 40.26
N ALA A 563 -5.27 8.48 39.01
CA ALA A 563 -6.33 7.54 38.70
C ALA A 563 -5.89 6.09 39.01
N ARG A 564 -6.31 5.57 40.16
CA ARG A 564 -6.10 4.17 40.53
C ARG A 564 -6.86 3.27 39.55
N LEU A 565 -6.12 2.47 38.79
CA LEU A 565 -6.71 1.46 37.92
C LEU A 565 -7.06 0.23 38.77
N ASP A 566 -8.33 -0.17 38.80
CA ASP A 566 -8.76 -1.36 39.56
C ASP A 566 -8.35 -2.67 38.86
N ASN A 567 -8.37 -2.66 37.52
CA ASN A 567 -7.87 -3.73 36.67
C ASN A 567 -7.04 -3.14 35.53
N ASN A 568 -5.80 -3.57 35.41
CA ASN A 568 -4.86 -3.05 34.40
C ASN A 568 -4.78 -3.95 33.18
N THR A 569 -5.42 -5.12 33.21
CA THR A 569 -5.31 -6.15 32.17
C THR A 569 -6.70 -6.58 31.73
N LEU A 570 -6.91 -6.66 30.42
CA LEU A 570 -8.10 -7.20 29.79
C LEU A 570 -7.71 -8.44 28.98
N ALA A 571 -8.54 -9.47 29.00
CA ALA A 571 -8.35 -10.67 28.19
C ALA A 571 -9.70 -11.22 27.72
N SER A 572 -9.74 -11.76 26.51
CA SER A 572 -10.96 -12.38 25.96
C SER A 572 -10.64 -13.50 24.99
N ILE A 573 -11.65 -14.35 24.81
CA ILE A 573 -11.72 -15.32 23.72
C ILE A 573 -13.00 -15.06 22.95
N GLY A 574 -13.04 -15.41 21.68
CA GLY A 574 -14.27 -15.25 20.93
C GLY A 574 -14.30 -15.94 19.60
N LEU A 575 -15.41 -15.73 18.90
CA LEU A 575 -15.69 -16.30 17.60
C LEU A 575 -16.21 -15.20 16.67
N GLY A 576 -15.58 -15.08 15.51
CA GLY A 576 -15.99 -14.21 14.43
C GLY A 576 -16.58 -14.97 13.25
N LEU A 577 -17.42 -14.29 12.49
CA LEU A 577 -17.93 -14.72 11.20
C LEU A 577 -17.66 -13.60 10.19
N GLN A 578 -16.97 -13.90 9.09
CA GLN A 578 -16.66 -12.91 8.05
C GLN A 578 -17.11 -13.41 6.68
N LEU A 579 -17.97 -12.64 6.02
CA LEU A 579 -18.44 -12.86 4.66
C LEU A 579 -17.78 -11.84 3.72
N ASN A 580 -17.13 -12.35 2.68
CA ASN A 580 -16.62 -11.56 1.56
C ASN A 580 -17.43 -11.93 0.31
N LEU A 581 -18.04 -10.96 -0.36
CA LEU A 581 -18.75 -11.14 -1.63
C LEU A 581 -18.02 -10.39 -2.73
N GLY A 582 -17.26 -11.12 -3.55
CA GLY A 582 -16.33 -10.53 -4.52
C GLY A 582 -15.33 -9.60 -3.85
N GLU A 583 -15.01 -8.50 -4.52
CA GLU A 583 -14.11 -7.46 -4.02
C GLU A 583 -14.86 -6.25 -3.43
N ARG A 584 -16.20 -6.23 -3.54
CA ARG A 584 -17.01 -5.04 -3.29
C ARG A 584 -17.72 -5.02 -1.95
N PHE A 585 -17.90 -6.16 -1.29
CA PHE A 585 -18.67 -6.22 -0.04
C PHE A 585 -18.00 -7.14 0.97
N ASN A 586 -17.82 -6.62 2.18
CA ASN A 586 -17.31 -7.34 3.34
C ASN A 586 -18.26 -7.11 4.52
N ALA A 587 -18.59 -8.19 5.23
CA ALA A 587 -19.32 -8.11 6.48
C ALA A 587 -18.64 -9.01 7.52
N ARG A 588 -18.48 -8.50 8.73
CA ARG A 588 -17.89 -9.20 9.86
C ARG A 588 -18.76 -9.03 11.10
N LEU A 589 -18.95 -10.11 11.84
CA LEU A 589 -19.63 -10.15 13.13
C LEU A 589 -18.72 -10.92 14.10
N ASP A 590 -18.32 -10.29 15.20
CA ASP A 590 -17.51 -10.91 16.25
C ASP A 590 -18.32 -10.99 17.55
N TYR A 591 -18.21 -12.13 18.25
CA TYR A 591 -18.68 -12.29 19.62
C TYR A 591 -17.49 -12.59 20.53
N GLY A 592 -17.14 -11.64 21.39
CA GLY A 592 -16.06 -11.73 22.38
C GLY A 592 -16.58 -11.97 23.78
N ILE A 593 -15.99 -12.94 24.48
CA ILE A 593 -16.31 -13.31 25.85
C ILE A 593 -15.16 -12.79 26.74
N PRO A 594 -15.42 -11.81 27.63
CA PRO A 594 -14.40 -11.31 28.54
C PRO A 594 -14.02 -12.40 29.57
N LEU A 595 -12.72 -12.63 29.73
CA LEU A 595 -12.17 -13.56 30.73
C LEU A 595 -11.85 -12.86 32.07
N ILE A 596 -11.73 -11.54 32.06
CA ILE A 596 -11.51 -10.72 33.25
C ILE A 596 -12.77 -9.86 33.46
N SER A 597 -13.34 -9.93 34.66
CA SER A 597 -14.54 -9.16 34.97
C SER A 597 -14.19 -7.69 35.20
N VAL A 598 -14.97 -6.80 34.60
CA VAL A 598 -14.85 -5.35 34.80
C VAL A 598 -16.23 -4.75 35.06
N ASP A 599 -16.26 -3.62 35.75
CA ASP A 599 -17.50 -2.88 35.94
C ASP A 599 -17.96 -2.28 34.60
N SER A 600 -19.11 -2.75 34.14
CA SER A 600 -19.72 -2.34 32.87
C SER A 600 -21.22 -2.28 33.02
N ARG A 601 -21.83 -1.27 32.42
CA ARG A 601 -23.29 -1.07 32.46
C ARG A 601 -24.04 -2.07 31.58
N LYS A 602 -23.34 -2.71 30.61
CA LYS A 602 -23.90 -3.66 29.63
C LYS A 602 -25.07 -3.11 28.82
N ASN A 603 -25.04 -1.81 28.53
CA ASN A 603 -26.12 -1.10 27.83
C ASN A 603 -25.89 -0.99 26.32
N SER A 604 -24.73 -1.43 25.82
CA SER A 604 -24.40 -1.44 24.39
C SER A 604 -24.07 -2.84 23.89
N TRP A 605 -24.12 -3.05 22.57
CA TRP A 605 -23.77 -4.34 21.95
C TRP A 605 -22.32 -4.72 22.24
N GLN A 606 -21.38 -3.76 22.20
CA GLN A 606 -19.97 -3.99 22.50
C GLN A 606 -19.75 -4.45 23.94
N GLU A 607 -20.45 -3.85 24.92
CA GLU A 607 -20.38 -4.25 26.33
C GLU A 607 -21.02 -5.63 26.59
N ASN A 608 -21.86 -6.09 25.66
CA ASN A 608 -22.36 -7.47 25.60
C ASN A 608 -21.50 -8.38 24.72
N GLY A 609 -20.33 -7.90 24.27
CA GLY A 609 -19.35 -8.66 23.50
C GLY A 609 -19.61 -8.75 22.00
N ILE A 610 -20.63 -8.06 21.47
CA ILE A 610 -21.00 -8.13 20.05
C ILE A 610 -20.41 -6.95 19.28
N TYR A 611 -19.67 -7.25 18.22
CA TYR A 611 -19.11 -6.26 17.30
C TYR A 611 -19.46 -6.60 15.86
N PHE A 612 -19.67 -5.58 15.04
CA PHE A 612 -19.83 -5.79 13.61
C PHE A 612 -19.10 -4.72 12.80
N THR A 613 -18.79 -5.07 11.56
CA THR A 613 -18.30 -4.15 10.55
C THR A 613 -18.83 -4.60 9.20
N ILE A 614 -19.44 -3.69 8.46
CA ILE A 614 -19.90 -3.89 7.10
C ILE A 614 -19.23 -2.83 6.27
N SER A 615 -18.49 -3.21 5.22
CA SER A 615 -17.91 -2.28 4.27
C SER A 615 -18.29 -2.64 2.84
N THR A 616 -18.52 -1.60 2.03
CA THR A 616 -18.81 -1.75 0.61
C THR A 616 -18.07 -0.71 -0.22
N THR A 617 -17.57 -1.15 -1.38
CA THR A 617 -16.93 -0.31 -2.40
C THR A 617 -17.71 -0.41 -3.70
N PRO A 618 -18.77 0.40 -3.88
CA PRO A 618 -19.64 0.32 -5.05
C PRO A 618 -18.95 0.78 -6.35
N PHE A 619 -17.93 1.63 -6.23
CA PHE A 619 -17.11 2.18 -7.31
C PHE A 619 -15.65 1.88 -7.05
#